data_AF-A0A352J9T4-F1
#
_entry.id   AF-A0A352J9T4-F1
#
_cell.length_a   1.000
_cell.length_b   1.000
_cell.length_c   1.000
_cell.angle_alpha   90.00
_cell.angle_beta   90.00
_cell.angle_gamma   90.00
#
_symmetry.space_group_name_H-M   'P 1'
#
loop_
_entity.id
_entity.type
_entity.pdbx_description
1 polymer ?
#
loop_
_entity_poly.entity_id
_entity_poly.type
_entity_poly.pdbx_seq_one_letter_code
_entity_poly.pdbx_strand_id
1 'polypeptide(L)' 'TQQRDYSQSPNPPILHRKETFVNQDYPLYQIFAQLTKQEEAIGLFHETRTIGTRKGWEQRLQEY' A
#
# COMPACT_ATOMS: atom_id res chain seq x y z
N THR A 1 9.92 -16.87 -16.27
CA THR A 1 9.06 -15.95 -15.49
C THR A 1 9.33 -14.54 -16.00
N GLN A 2 8.31 -13.79 -16.44
CA GLN A 2 8.51 -12.42 -16.91
C GLN A 2 8.65 -11.50 -15.69
N GLN A 3 9.80 -10.86 -15.54
CA GLN A 3 10.02 -9.82 -14.54
C GLN A 3 9.44 -8.50 -15.08
N ARG A 4 8.65 -7.80 -14.27
CA ARG A 4 8.13 -6.48 -14.61
C ARG A 4 9.00 -5.41 -13.94
N ASP A 5 9.48 -4.46 -14.73
CA ASP A 5 10.19 -3.28 -14.22
C ASP A 5 9.24 -2.08 -14.22
N TYR A 6 9.14 -1.41 -13.07
CA TYR A 6 8.31 -0.23 -12.85
C TYR A 6 9.14 1.02 -12.54
N SER A 7 10.48 0.95 -12.66
CA SER A 7 11.41 2.05 -12.36
C SER A 7 11.10 3.34 -13.13
N GLN A 8 10.65 3.22 -14.38
CA GLN A 8 10.26 4.34 -15.25
C GLN A 8 8.74 4.56 -15.32
N SER A 9 7.95 3.83 -14.52
CA SER A 9 6.50 4.00 -14.52
C SER A 9 6.13 5.30 -13.80
N PRO A 10 5.40 6.24 -14.45
CA PRO A 10 4.97 7.47 -13.79
C PRO A 10 3.86 7.23 -12.75
N ASN A 11 3.21 6.06 -12.78
CA ASN A 11 2.19 5.66 -11.83
C ASN A 11 2.35 4.17 -11.48
N PRO A 12 3.41 3.81 -10.74
CA PRO A 12 3.71 2.42 -10.45
C PRO A 12 2.66 1.83 -9.50
N PRO A 13 2.48 0.50 -9.49
CA PRO A 13 1.71 -0.15 -8.45
C PRO A 13 2.36 0.11 -7.08
N ILE A 14 1.54 0.17 -6.04
CA ILE A 14 2.04 0.25 -4.66
C ILE A 14 1.64 -0.98 -3.87
N LEU A 15 2.48 -1.34 -2.91
CA LEU A 15 2.22 -2.46 -2.02
C LEU A 15 1.56 -1.96 -0.74
N HIS A 16 0.27 -2.25 -0.63
CA HIS A 16 -0.50 -2.10 0.61
C HIS A 16 -0.22 -3.27 1.55
N ARG A 17 -0.53 -3.09 2.83
CA ARG A 17 -0.50 -4.17 3.82
C ARG A 17 0.82 -4.94 3.82
N LYS A 18 1.93 -4.21 3.89
CA LYS A 18 3.29 -4.77 3.78
C LYS A 18 3.59 -5.82 4.85
N GLU A 19 2.91 -5.77 5.99
CA GLU A 19 2.99 -6.78 7.05
C GLU A 19 2.60 -8.17 6.56
N THR A 20 1.77 -8.29 5.51
CA THR A 20 1.36 -9.59 4.95
C THR A 20 2.41 -10.24 4.06
N PHE A 21 3.47 -9.50 3.70
CA PHE A 21 4.54 -9.94 2.80
C PHE A 21 5.86 -10.23 3.51
N VAL A 22 5.92 -10.03 4.83
CA VAL A 22 7.11 -10.20 5.64
C VAL A 22 6.79 -11.03 6.90
N ASN A 23 7.82 -11.69 7.45
CA ASN A 23 7.67 -12.39 8.72
C ASN A 23 7.46 -11.39 9.87
N GLN A 24 6.82 -11.83 10.95
CA GLN A 24 6.65 -11.06 12.19
C GLN A 24 7.99 -10.60 12.81
N ASP A 25 9.07 -11.36 12.59
CA ASP A 25 10.42 -11.03 13.05
C ASP A 25 11.11 -9.97 12.17
N TYR A 26 10.49 -9.54 11.06
CA TYR A 26 11.05 -8.48 10.23
C TYR A 26 11.08 -7.16 11.01
N PRO A 27 12.19 -6.40 11.02
CA PRO A 27 12.35 -5.22 11.88
C PRO A 27 11.24 -4.16 11.75
N LEU A 28 10.61 -4.04 10.57
CA LEU A 28 9.54 -3.07 10.32
C LEU A 28 8.13 -3.68 10.35
N TYR A 29 7.98 -4.97 10.67
CA TYR A 29 6.67 -5.65 10.68
C TYR A 29 5.64 -4.88 11.51
N GLN A 30 6.02 -4.51 12.75
CA GLN A 30 5.12 -3.81 13.66
C GLN A 30 4.72 -2.43 13.13
N ILE A 31 5.64 -1.72 12.47
CA ILE A 31 5.35 -0.41 11.86
C ILE A 31 4.33 -0.59 10.72
N PHE A 32 4.51 -1.58 9.85
CA PHE A 32 3.57 -1.85 8.76
C PHE A 32 2.20 -2.26 9.28
N ALA A 33 2.15 -3.16 10.26
CA ALA A 33 0.89 -3.63 10.85
C ALA A 33 0.13 -2.49 11.55
N GLN A 34 0.83 -1.60 12.26
CA GLN A 34 0.21 -0.43 12.90
C GLN A 34 -0.33 0.56 11.87
N LEU A 35 0.43 0.85 10.81
CA LEU A 35 -0.01 1.73 9.73
C LEU A 35 -1.27 1.19 9.05
N THR A 36 -1.28 -0.09 8.69
CA THR A 36 -2.46 -0.73 8.07
C THR A 36 -3.69 -0.67 8.97
N LYS A 37 -3.54 -0.88 10.29
CA LYS A 37 -4.67 -0.74 11.23
C LYS A 37 -5.22 0.69 11.26
N GLN A 38 -4.36 1.69 11.21
CA GLN A 38 -4.79 3.10 11.17
C GLN A 38 -5.55 3.38 9.86
N GLU A 39 -4.98 2.98 8.72
CA GLU A 39 -5.58 3.16 7.38
C GLU A 39 -6.93 2.45 7.25
N GLU A 40 -7.07 1.23 7.81
CA GLU A 40 -8.34 0.50 7.92
C GLU A 40 -9.35 1.25 8.79
N ALA A 41 -8.94 1.70 9.98
CA ALA A 41 -9.83 2.34 10.95
C ALA A 41 -10.46 3.65 10.42
N ILE A 42 -9.73 4.37 9.57
CA ILE A 42 -10.20 5.61 8.94
C ILE A 42 -10.85 5.38 7.57
N GLY A 43 -10.98 4.13 7.13
CA GLY A 43 -11.72 3.75 5.93
C GLY A 43 -10.98 3.94 4.61
N LEU A 44 -9.65 4.13 4.60
CA LEU A 44 -8.89 4.35 3.35
C LEU A 44 -8.96 3.15 2.39
N PHE A 45 -9.28 1.95 2.90
CA PHE A 45 -9.45 0.73 2.10
C PHE A 45 -10.90 0.40 1.71
N HIS A 46 -11.88 1.28 1.94
CA HIS A 46 -13.27 0.99 1.56
C HIS A 46 -13.48 0.84 0.04
N GLU A 47 -12.78 1.62 -0.77
CA GLU A 47 -12.78 1.48 -2.23
C GLU A 47 -11.36 1.12 -2.71
N THR A 48 -11.12 -0.18 -2.86
CA THR A 48 -9.79 -0.74 -3.16
C THR A 48 -9.43 -0.72 -4.64
N ARG A 49 -10.40 -0.55 -5.56
CA ARG A 49 -10.16 -0.65 -7.00
C ARG A 49 -9.33 0.51 -7.53
N THR A 50 -9.37 1.65 -6.87
CA THR A 50 -8.70 2.88 -7.31
C THR A 50 -7.33 3.10 -6.68
N ILE A 51 -7.00 2.43 -5.58
CA ILE A 51 -5.81 2.73 -4.77
C ILE A 51 -4.58 1.87 -5.10
N GLY A 52 -4.67 0.98 -6.10
CA GLY A 52 -3.58 0.05 -6.42
C GLY A 52 -2.31 0.69 -7.01
N THR A 53 -2.33 2.00 -7.27
CA THR A 53 -1.22 2.73 -7.90
C THR A 53 -0.86 3.98 -7.10
N ARG A 54 0.35 4.51 -7.26
CA ARG A 54 0.84 5.68 -6.52
C ARG A 54 -0.14 6.86 -6.59
N LYS A 55 -0.55 7.27 -7.79
CA LYS A 55 -1.47 8.39 -8.00
C LYS A 55 -2.85 8.10 -7.41
N GLY A 56 -3.35 6.88 -7.56
CA GLY A 56 -4.65 6.48 -7.02
C GLY A 56 -4.67 6.53 -5.48
N TRP A 57 -3.55 6.18 -4.85
CA TRP A 57 -3.38 6.32 -3.40
C TRP A 57 -3.24 7.76 -2.96
N GLU A 58 -2.41 8.55 -3.65
CA GLU A 58 -2.28 10.00 -3.38
C GLU A 58 -3.64 10.71 -3.47
N GLN A 59 -4.47 10.37 -4.46
CA GLN A 59 -5.83 10.90 -4.57
C GLN A 59 -6.70 10.50 -3.38
N ARG A 60 -6.70 9.22 -2.98
CA ARG A 60 -7.46 8.75 -1.81
C ARG A 60 -7.05 9.49 -0.54
N LEU A 61 -5.75 9.75 -0.35
CA LEU A 61 -5.24 10.49 0.79
C LEU A 61 -5.66 11.98 0.78
N GLN A 62 -5.96 12.55 -0.39
CA GLN A 62 -6.47 13.94 -0.50
C GLN A 62 -7.99 14.02 -0.28
N GLU A 63 -8.72 12.94 -0.55
CA GLU A 63 -10.17 12.83 -0.33
C GLU A 63 -10.53 12.65 1.16
N TYR A 64 -9.55 12.27 1.98
CA TYR A 64 -9.65 12.10 3.42
C TYR A 64 -9.20 13.35 4.17
#